data_AF-A0A970FPW8-F1
#
_entry.id   AF-A0A970FPW8-F1
#
_cell.length_a   1.000
_cell.length_b   1.000
_cell.length_c   1.000
_cell.angle_alpha   90.00
_cell.angle_beta   90.00
_cell.angle_gamma   90.00
#
_symmetry.space_group_name_H-M   'P 1'
#
loop_
_entity.id
_entity.type
_entity.pdbx_description
1 polymer ?
#
loop_
_entity_poly.entity_id
_entity_poly.type
_entity_poly.pdbx_seq_one_letter_code
_entity_poly.pdbx_strand_id
1 'polypeptide(L)'
;MKKQAPVLIGTRREVFWDDDLIEQTDAVLTQHQLQDRGVAMVCDAPWEGSSCTYPVVIRDRHVIRLYYKAGHFNITAEPEPDTPLTGPMVICCAESYDDGRTFQKPDYAIYSYAGNRRNNIILMRDETIRNTDNF
;
A
#
# COMPACT_ATOMS: atom_id res chain seq x y z
N MET A 1 26.92 -38.42 4.19
CA MET A 1 25.49 -38.38 3.81
C MET A 1 25.21 -39.54 2.86
N LYS A 2 24.09 -40.26 3.01
CA LYS A 2 23.71 -41.33 2.06
C LYS A 2 23.38 -40.68 0.72
N LYS A 3 24.03 -41.12 -0.37
CA LYS A 3 23.67 -40.71 -1.74
C LYS A 3 22.24 -41.18 -2.02
N GLN A 4 21.30 -40.25 -2.11
CA GLN A 4 19.97 -40.50 -2.67
C GLN A 4 20.03 -40.35 -4.20
N ALA A 5 19.16 -41.07 -4.91
CA ALA A 5 19.09 -40.97 -6.36
C ALA A 5 18.52 -39.59 -6.77
N PRO A 6 19.02 -38.97 -7.85
CA PRO A 6 18.51 -37.68 -8.32
C PRO A 6 16.99 -37.73 -8.58
N VAL A 7 16.27 -36.70 -8.14
CA VAL A 7 14.83 -36.56 -8.38
C VAL A 7 14.61 -36.07 -9.82
N LEU A 8 13.77 -36.76 -10.57
CA LEU A 8 13.48 -36.43 -11.97
C LEU A 8 12.37 -35.38 -12.04
N ILE A 9 12.76 -34.10 -12.20
CA ILE A 9 11.83 -32.94 -12.18
C ILE A 9 11.16 -32.64 -13.53
N GLY A 10 11.70 -33.17 -14.64
CA GLY A 10 11.14 -32.98 -15.97
C GLY A 10 11.07 -31.50 -16.37
N THR A 11 9.89 -31.03 -16.76
CA THR A 11 9.63 -29.64 -17.21
C THR A 11 8.90 -28.79 -16.17
N ARG A 12 8.82 -29.26 -14.92
CA ARG A 12 8.16 -28.53 -13.82
C ARG A 12 8.99 -27.28 -13.48
N ARG A 13 8.34 -26.11 -13.41
CA ARG A 13 9.00 -24.87 -12.98
C ARG A 13 9.07 -24.82 -11.46
N GLU A 14 10.27 -24.82 -10.90
CA GLU A 14 10.52 -24.59 -9.48
C GLU A 14 10.82 -23.10 -9.23
N VAL A 15 9.99 -22.45 -8.42
CA VAL A 15 10.13 -21.03 -8.04
C VAL A 15 10.95 -20.81 -6.77
N PHE A 16 11.27 -21.90 -6.06
CA PHE A 16 12.14 -21.91 -4.90
C PHE A 16 13.18 -23.01 -5.10
N TRP A 17 14.39 -22.78 -4.61
CA TRP A 17 15.47 -23.77 -4.63
C TRP A 17 15.70 -24.25 -3.20
N ASP A 18 15.98 -25.52 -3.04
CA ASP A 18 16.28 -26.17 -1.77
C ASP A 18 17.48 -27.13 -1.93
N ASP A 19 17.87 -27.76 -0.82
CA ASP A 19 18.98 -28.70 -0.77
C ASP A 19 18.67 -30.03 -1.47
N ASP A 20 17.40 -30.31 -1.80
CA ASP A 20 17.00 -31.50 -2.56
C ASP A 20 17.19 -31.30 -4.07
N LEU A 21 17.13 -30.04 -4.54
CA LEU A 21 17.33 -29.65 -5.95
C LEU A 21 18.79 -29.31 -6.29
N ILE A 22 19.62 -28.97 -5.29
CA ILE A 22 21.00 -28.49 -5.50
C ILE A 22 22.00 -29.47 -4.87
N GLU A 23 22.76 -30.18 -5.71
CA GLU A 23 23.85 -31.04 -5.21
C GLU A 23 25.06 -30.22 -4.72
N GLN A 24 25.41 -29.13 -5.42
CA GLN A 24 26.47 -28.19 -5.04
C GLN A 24 26.15 -26.78 -5.57
N THR A 25 26.49 -25.75 -4.79
CA THR A 25 26.40 -24.34 -5.20
C THR A 25 27.47 -23.50 -4.50
N ASP A 26 27.90 -22.42 -5.13
CA ASP A 26 28.72 -21.35 -4.55
C ASP A 26 27.86 -20.15 -4.10
N ALA A 27 26.54 -20.21 -4.31
CA ALA A 27 25.61 -19.16 -3.91
C ALA A 27 25.52 -19.05 -2.37
N VAL A 28 25.47 -17.80 -1.88
CA VAL A 28 25.33 -17.51 -0.45
C VAL A 28 23.94 -16.97 -0.19
N LEU A 29 23.21 -17.60 0.75
CA LEU A 29 21.93 -17.08 1.20
C LEU A 29 22.13 -15.69 1.81
N THR A 30 21.66 -14.68 1.08
CA THR A 30 21.82 -13.28 1.46
C THR A 30 20.44 -12.65 1.54
N GLN A 31 20.15 -12.02 2.68
CA GLN A 31 18.92 -11.25 2.81
C GLN A 31 18.96 -10.04 1.86
N HIS A 32 17.92 -9.86 1.06
CA HIS A 32 17.74 -8.66 0.27
C HIS A 32 17.78 -7.43 1.19
N GLN A 33 18.71 -6.52 0.92
CA GLN A 33 18.79 -5.25 1.62
C GLN A 33 17.86 -4.25 0.95
N LEU A 34 16.94 -3.68 1.73
CA LEU A 34 16.15 -2.54 1.25
C LEU A 34 17.11 -1.38 1.03
N GLN A 35 17.06 -0.79 -0.16
CA GLN A 35 17.76 0.46 -0.43
C GLN A 35 16.80 1.59 -0.10
N ASP A 36 17.23 2.53 0.74
CA ASP A 36 16.54 3.80 0.88
C ASP A 36 16.58 4.53 -0.48
N ARG A 37 15.40 4.84 -1.02
CA ARG A 37 15.23 5.56 -2.30
C ARG A 37 14.66 6.96 -2.08
N GLY A 38 14.62 7.43 -0.84
CA GLY A 38 14.01 8.70 -0.46
C GLY A 38 12.49 8.61 -0.32
N VAL A 39 11.87 9.78 -0.11
CA VAL A 39 10.42 9.90 0.10
C VAL A 39 9.68 9.72 -1.22
N ALA A 40 8.84 8.69 -1.31
CA ALA A 40 8.02 8.42 -2.49
C ALA A 40 6.73 9.28 -2.56
N MET A 41 6.17 9.63 -1.40
CA MET A 41 4.98 10.46 -1.27
C MET A 41 4.97 11.14 0.10
N VAL A 42 4.63 12.43 0.14
CA VAL A 42 4.36 13.15 1.39
C VAL A 42 2.86 13.15 1.64
N CYS A 43 2.43 12.91 2.88
CA CYS A 43 1.03 12.94 3.30
C CYS A 43 0.75 14.21 4.12
N ASP A 44 0.37 15.29 3.45
CA ASP A 44 0.18 16.65 3.97
C ASP A 44 -1.08 17.36 3.41
N ALA A 45 -1.91 16.67 2.64
CA ALA A 45 -3.12 17.23 2.06
C ALA A 45 -4.23 17.36 3.12
N PRO A 46 -5.16 18.32 2.98
CA PRO A 46 -6.16 18.60 4.02
C PRO A 46 -7.04 17.39 4.41
N TRP A 47 -7.31 16.48 3.47
CA TRP A 47 -8.11 15.27 3.71
C TRP A 47 -7.32 14.11 4.32
N GLU A 48 -5.99 14.22 4.40
CA GLU A 48 -5.11 13.17 4.90
C GLU A 48 -5.03 13.16 6.43
N GLY A 49 -5.35 14.29 7.07
CA GLY A 49 -5.45 14.40 8.52
C GLY A 49 -4.17 13.98 9.24
N SER A 50 -4.33 13.30 10.37
CA SER A 50 -3.22 12.81 11.19
C SER A 50 -2.82 11.36 10.87
N SER A 51 -3.48 10.72 9.90
CA SER A 51 -3.25 9.32 9.57
C SER A 51 -3.41 9.02 8.10
N CYS A 52 -2.34 8.51 7.50
CA CYS A 52 -2.36 7.81 6.22
C CYS A 52 -1.90 6.36 6.42
N THR A 53 -2.77 5.40 6.11
CA THR A 53 -2.56 3.98 6.43
C THR A 53 -2.98 3.06 5.28
N TYR A 54 -2.62 1.78 5.41
CA TYR A 54 -2.96 0.71 4.48
C TYR A 54 -2.60 1.02 3.01
N PRO A 55 -1.34 1.39 2.71
CA PRO A 55 -0.91 1.58 1.33
C PRO A 55 -1.00 0.24 0.56
N VAL A 56 -1.76 0.24 -0.53
CA VAL A 56 -1.89 -0.89 -1.46
C VAL A 56 -1.40 -0.45 -2.82
N VAL A 57 -0.34 -1.08 -3.32
CA VAL A 57 0.31 -0.73 -4.58
C VAL A 57 -0.02 -1.77 -5.65
N ILE A 58 -0.64 -1.34 -6.75
CA ILE A 58 -1.04 -2.21 -7.87
C ILE A 58 -0.51 -1.59 -9.16
N ARG A 59 0.17 -2.39 -9.99
CA ARG A 59 0.53 -1.97 -11.34
C ARG A 59 -0.64 -2.16 -12.29
N ASP A 60 -1.07 -1.08 -12.93
CA ASP A 60 -2.07 -1.07 -14.00
C ASP A 60 -1.41 -0.55 -15.29
N ARG A 61 -1.00 -1.50 -16.15
CA ARG A 61 -0.28 -1.23 -17.40
C ARG A 61 0.99 -0.41 -17.16
N HIS A 62 0.97 0.87 -17.56
CA HIS A 62 2.10 1.80 -17.49
C HIS A 62 2.03 2.71 -16.26
N VAL A 63 0.97 2.64 -15.45
CA VAL A 63 0.80 3.42 -14.23
C VAL A 63 0.82 2.49 -13.03
N ILE A 64 1.50 2.88 -11.97
CA ILE A 64 1.38 2.21 -10.67
C ILE A 64 0.44 3.03 -9.81
N ARG A 65 -0.61 2.41 -9.28
CA ARG A 65 -1.58 3.04 -8.39
C ARG A 65 -1.28 2.67 -6.95
N LEU A 66 -1.21 3.68 -6.10
CA LEU A 66 -1.15 3.56 -4.64
C LEU A 66 -2.52 3.95 -4.09
N TYR A 67 -3.25 2.98 -3.56
CA TYR A 67 -4.47 3.22 -2.79
C TYR A 67 -4.09 3.35 -1.33
N TYR A 68 -4.66 4.33 -0.64
CA TYR A 68 -4.36 4.53 0.78
C TYR A 68 -5.57 5.09 1.52
N LYS A 69 -5.67 4.76 2.79
CA LYS A 69 -6.67 5.30 3.70
C LYS A 69 -6.15 6.58 4.34
N ALA A 70 -6.97 7.60 4.41
CA ALA A 70 -6.62 8.91 4.96
C ALA A 70 -7.71 9.39 5.94
N GLY A 71 -7.32 10.14 6.96
CA GLY A 71 -8.26 10.73 7.91
C GLY A 71 -7.62 11.23 9.19
N HIS A 72 -8.46 11.76 10.08
CA HIS A 72 -8.02 12.38 11.33
C HIS A 72 -8.41 11.53 12.54
N PHE A 73 -7.47 11.27 13.43
CA PHE A 73 -7.75 10.71 14.75
C PHE A 73 -7.98 11.83 15.76
N ASN A 74 -9.10 11.77 16.48
CA ASN A 74 -9.47 12.72 17.53
C ASN A 74 -8.81 12.30 18.86
N ILE A 75 -7.49 12.37 18.94
CA ILE A 75 -6.74 11.99 20.15
C ILE A 75 -6.52 13.24 21.00
N THR A 76 -7.22 13.32 22.13
CA THR A 76 -7.06 14.38 23.13
C THR A 76 -6.72 13.79 24.50
N ALA A 77 -6.07 14.57 25.37
CA ALA A 77 -5.72 14.14 26.72
C ALA A 77 -6.97 13.91 27.60
N GLU A 78 -8.01 14.69 27.35
CA GLU A 78 -9.31 14.60 28.01
C GLU A 78 -10.38 14.45 26.90
N PRO A 79 -10.65 13.21 26.43
CA PRO A 79 -11.67 12.99 25.42
C PRO A 79 -13.06 13.25 26.00
N GLU A 80 -13.86 14.06 25.30
CA GLU A 80 -15.27 14.22 25.66
C GLU A 80 -16.01 12.88 25.48
N PRO A 81 -16.93 12.53 26.40
CA PRO A 81 -17.78 11.36 26.23
C PRO A 81 -18.45 11.35 24.85
N ASP A 82 -18.52 10.18 24.22
CA ASP A 82 -19.15 9.96 22.91
C ASP A 82 -18.46 10.63 21.71
N THR A 83 -17.28 11.26 21.87
CA THR A 83 -16.48 11.70 20.73
C THR A 83 -15.94 10.49 19.96
N PRO A 84 -16.22 10.35 18.65
CA PRO A 84 -15.68 9.25 17.88
C PRO A 84 -14.16 9.35 17.80
N LEU A 85 -13.48 8.21 17.93
CA LEU A 85 -12.02 8.13 17.88
C LEU A 85 -11.44 8.68 16.56
N THR A 86 -12.20 8.56 15.47
CA THR A 86 -11.83 9.03 14.13
C THR A 86 -12.85 10.03 13.60
N GLY A 87 -12.36 11.05 12.90
CA GLY A 87 -13.16 11.86 11.99
C GLY A 87 -13.49 11.08 10.71
N PRO A 88 -14.02 11.75 9.67
CA PRO A 88 -14.32 11.11 8.39
C PRO A 88 -13.07 10.45 7.79
N MET A 89 -13.16 9.14 7.51
CA MET A 89 -12.13 8.37 6.84
C MET A 89 -12.42 8.29 5.33
N VAL A 90 -11.39 8.48 4.51
CA VAL A 90 -11.50 8.45 3.04
C VAL A 90 -10.49 7.46 2.46
N ILE A 91 -10.80 6.91 1.28
CA ILE A 91 -9.85 6.16 0.47
C ILE A 91 -9.42 7.04 -0.70
N CYS A 92 -8.12 7.18 -0.86
CA CYS A 92 -7.47 8.00 -1.86
C CYS A 92 -6.68 7.13 -2.83
N CYS A 93 -6.39 7.66 -4.01
CA CYS A 93 -5.50 7.01 -4.97
C CYS A 93 -4.42 8.00 -5.44
N ALA A 94 -3.17 7.56 -5.45
CA ALA A 94 -2.04 8.28 -6.01
C ALA A 94 -1.42 7.46 -7.14
N GLU A 95 -0.77 8.13 -8.08
CA GLU A 95 -0.29 7.53 -9.31
C GLU A 95 1.21 7.76 -9.48
N SER A 96 1.91 6.71 -9.88
CA SER A 96 3.32 6.76 -10.23
C SER A 96 3.51 6.40 -11.70
N TYR A 97 4.31 7.21 -12.37
CA TYR A 97 4.69 7.10 -13.78
C TYR A 97 6.19 6.79 -13.95
N ASP A 98 6.91 6.63 -12.84
CA ASP A 98 8.36 6.45 -12.75
C ASP A 98 8.74 5.16 -11.99
N ASP A 99 7.94 4.11 -12.22
CA ASP A 99 8.09 2.78 -11.63
C ASP A 99 8.08 2.76 -10.09
N GLY A 100 7.23 3.60 -9.49
CA GLY A 100 6.94 3.59 -8.06
C GLY A 100 7.94 4.39 -7.24
N ARG A 101 8.79 5.20 -7.89
CA ARG A 101 9.74 6.06 -7.19
C ARG A 101 9.05 7.27 -6.58
N THR A 102 8.13 7.89 -7.32
CA THR A 102 7.32 9.02 -6.83
C THR A 102 5.85 8.80 -7.14
N PHE A 103 4.99 9.23 -6.21
CA PHE A 103 3.54 9.19 -6.37
C PHE A 103 2.98 10.60 -6.37
N GLN A 104 2.19 10.91 -7.39
CA GLN A 104 1.45 12.15 -7.55
C GLN A 104 0.00 11.92 -7.10
N LYS A 105 -0.63 12.93 -6.48
CA LYS A 105 -2.05 12.90 -6.09
C LYS A 105 -2.86 13.60 -7.19
N PRO A 106 -3.51 12.87 -8.12
CA PRO A 106 -4.23 13.50 -9.21
C PRO A 106 -5.49 14.21 -8.68
N ASP A 107 -5.95 15.24 -9.38
CA ASP A 107 -7.26 15.82 -9.13
C ASP A 107 -8.33 14.96 -9.83
N TYR A 108 -8.89 14.01 -9.09
CA TYR A 108 -9.97 13.16 -9.62
C TYR A 108 -11.32 13.88 -9.60
N ALA A 109 -11.48 14.91 -8.77
CA ALA A 109 -12.71 15.66 -8.62
C ALA A 109 -13.98 14.81 -8.39
N ILE A 110 -13.85 13.61 -7.81
CA ILE A 110 -14.98 12.70 -7.57
C ILE A 110 -15.79 13.20 -6.36
N TYR A 111 -15.14 13.33 -5.20
CA TYR A 111 -15.75 13.76 -3.94
C TYR A 111 -15.38 15.22 -3.58
N SER A 112 -16.26 15.89 -2.83
CA SER A 112 -15.97 17.20 -2.23
C SER A 112 -15.44 17.01 -0.81
N TYR A 113 -14.36 17.69 -0.46
CA TYR A 113 -13.81 17.75 0.88
C TYR A 113 -13.66 19.22 1.30
N ALA A 114 -14.26 19.59 2.43
CA ALA A 114 -14.26 20.98 2.94
C ALA A 114 -14.67 22.02 1.87
N GLY A 115 -15.64 21.68 1.00
CA GLY A 115 -16.14 22.56 -0.05
C GLY A 115 -15.30 22.59 -1.34
N ASN A 116 -14.23 21.80 -1.43
CA ASN A 116 -13.36 21.72 -2.60
C ASN A 116 -13.31 20.31 -3.18
N ARG A 117 -13.41 20.18 -4.51
CA ARG A 117 -13.29 18.89 -5.21
C ARG A 117 -11.86 18.58 -5.68
N ARG A 118 -10.91 19.52 -5.55
CA ARG A 118 -9.50 19.32 -5.91
C ARG A 118 -8.82 18.37 -4.94
N ASN A 119 -8.97 17.08 -5.18
CA ASN A 119 -8.44 16.01 -4.34
C ASN A 119 -8.35 14.69 -5.11
N ASN A 120 -7.68 13.72 -4.48
CA ASN A 120 -7.50 12.38 -5.01
C ASN A 120 -8.35 11.32 -4.29
N ILE A 121 -9.48 11.73 -3.70
CA ILE A 121 -10.41 10.85 -2.98
C ILE A 121 -11.23 10.05 -3.99
N ILE A 122 -11.21 8.73 -3.85
CA ILE A 122 -11.96 7.79 -4.71
C ILE A 122 -13.10 7.08 -3.98
N LEU A 123 -13.09 7.09 -2.64
CA LEU A 123 -14.17 6.55 -1.82
C LEU A 123 -14.31 7.38 -0.54
N MET A 124 -15.55 7.73 -0.21
CA MET A 124 -15.93 8.44 1.01
C MET A 124 -17.27 7.89 1.49
N ARG A 125 -17.52 7.96 2.80
CA ARG A 125 -18.84 7.67 3.36
C ARG A 125 -19.88 8.64 2.77
N ASP A 126 -20.94 8.10 2.20
CA ASP A 126 -22.09 8.85 1.70
C ASP A 126 -23.40 8.09 1.99
N GLU A 127 -24.51 8.47 1.36
CA GLU A 127 -25.81 7.81 1.56
C GLU A 127 -25.79 6.33 1.15
N THR A 128 -24.90 5.95 0.22
CA THR A 128 -24.78 4.59 -0.33
C THR A 128 -23.64 3.80 0.33
N ILE A 129 -22.55 4.48 0.70
CA ILE A 129 -21.38 3.90 1.34
C ILE A 129 -21.47 4.14 2.84
N ARG A 130 -21.87 3.11 3.59
CA ARG A 130 -22.11 3.25 5.05
C ARG A 130 -20.84 3.35 5.88
N ASN A 131 -19.74 2.75 5.43
CA ASN A 131 -18.48 2.74 6.14
C ASN A 131 -17.29 2.60 5.18
N THR A 132 -16.18 3.24 5.53
CA THR A 132 -14.87 3.18 4.85
C THR A 132 -13.76 2.70 5.79
N ASP A 133 -14.11 2.37 7.04
CA ASP A 133 -13.21 1.87 8.07
C ASP A 133 -13.37 0.35 8.24
N ASN A 134 -12.25 -0.39 8.13
CA ASN A 134 -12.16 -1.86 8.21
C ASN A 134 -13.05 -2.60 7.19
N PHE A 135 -12.50 -2.86 6.00
CA PHE A 135 -12.95 -3.96 5.12
C PHE A 135 -12.52 -5.31 5.69
#